data_AF-A0A2V7GZ82-F1
#
_entry.id   AF-A0A2V7GZ82-F1
#
_cell.length_a   1.000
_cell.length_b   1.000
_cell.length_c   1.000
_cell.angle_alpha   90.00
_cell.angle_beta   90.00
_cell.angle_gamma   90.00
#
_symmetry.space_group_name_H-M   'P 1'
#
loop_
_entity.id
_entity.type
_entity.pdbx_description
1 polymer ?
#
loop_
_entity_poly.entity_id
_entity_poly.type
_entity_poly.pdbx_seq_one_letter_code
_entity_poly.pdbx_strand_id
1 'polypeptide(L)'
;MNPIPAVVLLAFAVGVAFTPWRRAGWTTPGRALLLEAGALVVAVVIAWLTRDVAHSTRAGMFWGRLALFAAGYWYACAGGAVLIRRVLDLVPVGESPGKGGITVPASELSRGMVIGVLERAITLTLVFLGQFGALGLVLAAKALTRFRALDDRDFAEYVLIGTLASILFALLVGIALRFVMFWG
;
A
#
# COMPACT_ATOMS: atom_id res chain seq x y z
N MET A 1 18.71 4.25 13.48
CA MET A 1 18.39 3.03 12.73
C MET A 1 19.60 2.45 12.01
N ASN A 2 19.96 1.24 12.42
CA ASN A 2 20.90 0.36 11.74
C ASN A 2 20.44 0.06 10.29
N PRO A 3 21.33 0.05 9.27
CA PRO A 3 20.97 -0.24 7.90
C PRO A 3 20.45 -1.67 7.66
N ILE A 4 20.83 -2.65 8.50
CA ILE A 4 20.49 -4.06 8.27
C ILE A 4 18.96 -4.31 8.31
N PRO A 5 18.21 -3.89 9.34
CA PRO A 5 16.75 -3.98 9.34
C PRO A 5 16.09 -3.35 8.10
N ALA A 6 16.61 -2.21 7.65
CA ALA A 6 16.06 -1.50 6.50
C ALA A 6 16.28 -2.27 5.18
N VAL A 7 17.44 -2.91 5.02
CA VAL A 7 17.73 -3.76 3.85
C VAL A 7 16.83 -5.00 3.84
N VAL A 8 16.60 -5.64 4.99
CA VAL A 8 15.68 -6.78 5.10
C VAL A 8 14.25 -6.40 4.67
N LEU A 9 13.75 -5.27 5.17
CA LEU A 9 12.42 -4.77 4.81
C LEU A 9 12.34 -4.34 3.34
N LEU A 10 13.41 -3.76 2.78
CA LEU A 10 13.51 -3.44 1.36
C LEU A 10 13.49 -4.70 0.50
N ALA A 11 14.27 -5.72 0.87
CA ALA A 11 14.31 -6.99 0.17
C ALA A 11 12.94 -7.67 0.18
N PHE A 12 12.23 -7.62 1.31
CA PHE A 12 10.85 -8.07 1.40
C PHE A 12 9.93 -7.27 0.47
N ALA A 13 9.96 -5.93 0.54
CA ALA A 13 9.11 -5.06 -0.27
C ALA A 13 9.29 -5.30 -1.77
N VAL A 14 10.53 -5.46 -2.22
CA VAL A 14 10.87 -5.79 -3.60
C VAL A 14 10.44 -7.21 -3.94
N GLY A 15 10.77 -8.19 -3.09
CA GLY A 15 10.44 -9.60 -3.30
C GLY A 15 8.94 -9.84 -3.47
N VAL A 16 8.12 -9.16 -2.65
CA VAL A 16 6.65 -9.20 -2.76
C VAL A 16 6.19 -8.80 -4.15
N ALA A 17 6.78 -7.77 -4.78
CA ALA A 17 6.36 -7.31 -6.11
C ALA A 17 6.49 -8.39 -7.20
N PHE A 18 7.39 -9.36 -7.04
CA PHE A 18 7.64 -10.44 -8.00
C PHE A 18 6.90 -11.74 -7.69
N THR A 19 6.13 -11.78 -6.60
CA THR A 19 5.47 -13.00 -6.17
C THR A 19 4.45 -13.52 -7.19
N PRO A 20 4.41 -14.84 -7.46
CA PRO A 20 3.62 -15.41 -8.54
C PRO A 20 2.10 -15.24 -8.35
N TRP A 21 1.63 -15.16 -7.10
CA TRP A 21 0.22 -14.92 -6.78
C TRP A 21 -0.26 -13.48 -7.06
N ARG A 22 0.65 -12.56 -7.42
CA ARG A 22 0.30 -11.23 -7.93
C ARG A 22 0.03 -11.17 -9.42
N ARG A 23 0.36 -12.24 -10.17
CA ARG A 23 0.10 -12.33 -11.61
C ARG A 23 -1.36 -12.65 -11.88
N ALA A 24 -1.88 -12.13 -13.00
CA ALA A 24 -3.24 -12.41 -13.47
C ALA A 24 -3.40 -13.92 -13.75
N GLY A 25 -4.34 -14.58 -13.06
CA GLY A 25 -4.62 -16.02 -13.23
C GLY A 25 -4.69 -16.85 -11.93
N TRP A 26 -4.29 -16.29 -10.78
CA TRP A 26 -4.36 -17.02 -9.49
C TRP A 26 -5.73 -16.91 -8.81
N THR A 27 -6.35 -18.07 -8.55
CA THR A 27 -7.79 -18.27 -8.25
C THR A 27 -8.18 -18.27 -6.76
N THR A 28 -7.24 -18.11 -5.82
CA THR A 28 -7.56 -18.03 -4.37
C THR A 28 -7.07 -16.73 -3.74
N PRO A 29 -7.88 -15.65 -3.75
CA PRO A 29 -7.46 -14.34 -3.24
C PRO A 29 -7.13 -14.33 -1.74
N GLY A 30 -7.89 -15.08 -0.92
CA GLY A 30 -7.70 -15.10 0.54
C GLY A 30 -6.38 -15.75 1.00
N ARG A 31 -6.01 -16.89 0.41
CA ARG A 31 -4.75 -17.60 0.76
C ARG A 31 -3.50 -16.79 0.40
N ALA A 32 -3.53 -16.07 -0.72
CA ALA A 32 -2.43 -15.20 -1.12
C ALA A 32 -2.22 -14.05 -0.13
N LEU A 33 -3.31 -13.44 0.37
CA LEU A 33 -3.26 -12.38 1.37
C LEU A 33 -2.61 -12.86 2.68
N LEU A 34 -2.98 -14.07 3.12
CA LEU A 34 -2.41 -14.69 4.32
C LEU A 34 -0.91 -14.99 4.17
N LEU A 35 -0.49 -15.48 2.99
CA LEU A 35 0.92 -15.73 2.70
C LEU A 35 1.74 -14.44 2.69
N GLU A 36 1.22 -13.36 2.08
CA GLU A 36 1.91 -12.06 2.09
C GLU A 36 1.99 -11.46 3.49
N ALA A 37 0.91 -11.53 4.28
CA ALA A 37 0.90 -11.07 5.66
C ALA A 37 1.89 -11.87 6.52
N GLY A 38 1.92 -13.19 6.38
CA GLY A 38 2.88 -14.06 7.06
C GLY A 38 4.33 -13.71 6.70
N ALA A 39 4.61 -13.52 5.41
CA ALA A 39 5.95 -13.14 4.94
C ALA A 39 6.37 -11.75 5.46
N LEU A 40 5.43 -10.79 5.57
CA LEU A 40 5.69 -9.49 6.18
C LEU A 40 6.06 -9.64 7.66
N VAL A 41 5.30 -10.44 8.42
CA VAL A 41 5.59 -10.70 9.83
C VAL A 41 6.98 -11.31 9.99
N VAL A 42 7.33 -12.31 9.18
CA VAL A 42 8.66 -12.92 9.19
C VAL A 42 9.75 -11.88 8.88
N ALA A 43 9.56 -11.04 7.87
CA ALA A 43 10.52 -9.99 7.54
C ALA A 43 10.70 -8.97 8.69
N VAL A 44 9.61 -8.59 9.36
CA VAL A 44 9.64 -7.70 10.54
C VAL A 44 10.36 -8.37 11.72
N VAL A 45 10.12 -9.66 11.97
CA VAL A 45 10.80 -10.41 13.03
C VAL A 45 12.30 -10.50 12.74
N ILE A 46 12.71 -10.81 11.51
CA ILE A 46 14.12 -10.84 11.12
C ILE A 46 14.75 -9.45 11.27
N ALA A 47 14.06 -8.40 10.84
CA ALA A 47 14.50 -7.02 11.00
C ALA A 47 14.65 -6.64 12.49
N TRP A 48 13.75 -7.12 13.36
CA TRP A 48 13.85 -6.89 14.79
C TRP A 48 15.04 -7.61 15.43
N LEU A 49 15.24 -8.90 15.13
CA LEU A 49 16.33 -9.71 15.67
C LEU A 49 17.71 -9.19 15.24
N THR A 50 17.80 -8.57 14.07
CA THR A 50 19.06 -8.03 13.52
C THR A 50 19.34 -6.58 13.93
N ARG A 51 18.50 -5.96 14.76
CA ARG A 51 18.61 -4.53 15.12
C ARG A 51 19.94 -4.18 15.79
N ASP A 52 20.45 -5.07 16.64
CA ASP A 52 21.60 -4.82 17.52
C ASP A 52 22.95 -5.31 16.92
N VAL A 53 22.93 -5.86 15.70
CA VAL A 53 24.06 -6.64 15.13
C VAL A 53 25.17 -5.78 14.51
N ALA A 54 24.93 -4.50 14.15
CA ALA A 54 25.94 -3.69 13.46
C ALA A 54 26.22 -2.33 14.10
N HIS A 55 27.52 -2.00 14.17
CA HIS A 55 28.01 -0.69 14.60
C HIS A 55 27.57 0.40 13.61
N SER A 56 26.77 1.34 14.10
CA SER A 56 26.16 2.39 13.28
C SER A 56 27.15 3.52 12.98
N THR A 57 27.87 3.41 11.86
CA THR A 57 28.56 4.56 11.25
C THR A 57 27.52 5.59 10.78
N ARG A 58 27.80 6.91 10.86
CA ARG A 58 26.86 7.99 10.42
C ARG A 58 26.32 7.78 9.00
N ALA A 59 27.18 7.35 8.07
CA ALA A 59 26.77 7.02 6.71
C ALA A 59 25.77 5.85 6.66
N GLY A 60 25.98 4.80 7.47
CA GLY A 60 25.09 3.64 7.55
C GLY A 60 23.69 4.01 8.05
N MET A 61 23.59 4.93 9.01
CA MET A 61 22.29 5.41 9.49
C MET A 61 21.53 6.21 8.43
N PHE A 62 22.23 7.01 7.62
CA PHE A 62 21.61 7.73 6.50
C PHE A 62 21.06 6.77 5.44
N TRP A 63 21.88 5.82 4.97
CA TRP A 63 21.48 4.83 3.97
C TRP A 63 20.39 3.89 4.48
N GLY A 64 20.42 3.52 5.76
CA GLY A 64 19.35 2.73 6.38
C GLY A 64 18.00 3.45 6.36
N ARG A 65 17.97 4.75 6.68
CA ARG A 65 16.73 5.56 6.62
C ARG A 65 16.22 5.67 5.18
N LEU A 66 17.11 5.91 4.22
CA LEU A 66 16.73 6.00 2.81
C LEU A 66 16.16 4.67 2.28
N ALA A 67 16.82 3.54 2.62
CA ALA A 67 16.36 2.21 2.23
C ALA A 67 14.98 1.89 2.84
N LEU A 68 14.74 2.28 4.09
CA LEU A 68 13.44 2.11 4.74
C LEU A 68 12.34 2.90 4.03
N PHE A 69 12.60 4.17 3.69
CA PHE A 69 11.64 4.97 2.92
C PHE A 69 11.38 4.33 1.57
N ALA A 70 12.42 3.94 0.84
CA ALA A 70 12.28 3.26 -0.45
C ALA A 70 11.43 1.98 -0.33
N ALA A 71 11.67 1.16 0.69
CA ALA A 71 10.89 -0.04 0.98
C ALA A 71 9.41 0.28 1.21
N GLY A 72 9.15 1.29 2.02
CA GLY A 72 7.81 1.76 2.35
C GLY A 72 7.02 2.26 1.15
N TYR A 73 7.60 3.18 0.38
CA TYR A 73 6.97 3.72 -0.83
C TYR A 73 6.76 2.62 -1.87
N TRP A 74 7.74 1.73 -2.05
CA TRP A 74 7.60 0.60 -2.97
C TRP A 74 6.47 -0.34 -2.54
N TYR A 75 6.46 -0.76 -1.28
CA TYR A 75 5.42 -1.64 -0.74
C TYR A 75 4.03 -0.99 -0.74
N ALA A 76 3.91 0.30 -0.42
CA ALA A 76 2.63 0.99 -0.50
C ALA A 76 2.14 1.11 -1.95
N CYS A 77 3.00 1.54 -2.88
CA CYS A 77 2.61 1.83 -4.25
C CYS A 77 2.37 0.56 -5.07
N ALA A 78 3.37 -0.33 -5.14
CA ALA A 78 3.31 -1.58 -5.91
C ALA A 78 2.60 -2.70 -5.13
N GLY A 79 2.92 -2.83 -3.83
CA GLY A 79 2.28 -3.77 -2.92
C GLY A 79 0.77 -3.51 -2.82
N GLY A 80 0.40 -2.26 -2.53
CA GLY A 80 -0.97 -1.82 -2.31
C GLY A 80 -1.88 -1.94 -3.53
N ALA A 81 -1.38 -1.66 -4.74
CA ALA A 81 -2.19 -1.78 -5.96
C ALA A 81 -2.82 -3.17 -6.12
N VAL A 82 -2.03 -4.21 -5.85
CA VAL A 82 -2.51 -5.59 -5.89
C VAL A 82 -3.41 -5.90 -4.70
N LEU A 83 -3.03 -5.46 -3.50
CA LEU A 83 -3.82 -5.69 -2.28
C LEU A 83 -5.24 -5.15 -2.41
N ILE A 84 -5.38 -3.90 -2.87
CA ILE A 84 -6.68 -3.22 -2.99
C ILE A 84 -7.54 -3.92 -4.03
N ARG A 85 -6.95 -4.35 -5.15
CA ARG A 85 -7.68 -5.14 -6.15
C ARG A 85 -8.21 -6.44 -5.56
N ARG A 86 -7.43 -7.13 -4.71
CA ARG A 86 -7.89 -8.35 -4.03
C ARG A 86 -8.96 -8.07 -2.99
N VAL A 87 -8.87 -6.96 -2.23
CA VAL A 87 -9.94 -6.55 -1.30
C VAL A 87 -11.24 -6.30 -2.06
N LEU A 88 -11.17 -5.64 -3.21
CA LEU A 88 -12.31 -5.42 -4.08
C LEU A 88 -12.84 -6.73 -4.69
N ASP A 89 -11.99 -7.72 -4.98
CA ASP A 89 -12.44 -9.06 -5.42
C ASP A 89 -13.15 -9.85 -4.30
N LEU A 90 -12.90 -9.54 -3.02
CA LEU A 90 -13.48 -10.23 -1.87
C LEU A 90 -14.85 -9.67 -1.46
N VAL A 91 -15.10 -8.40 -1.75
CA VAL A 91 -16.40 -7.78 -1.51
C VAL A 91 -17.18 -7.82 -2.83
N PRO A 92 -18.28 -8.58 -2.92
CA PRO A 92 -19.17 -8.54 -4.08
C PRO A 92 -19.94 -7.22 -4.06
N VAL A 93 -19.25 -6.12 -4.32
CA VAL A 93 -19.87 -4.88 -4.76
C VAL A 93 -20.37 -5.13 -6.19
N GLY A 94 -21.53 -4.59 -6.56
CA GLY A 94 -22.19 -4.83 -7.86
C GLY A 94 -21.22 -4.96 -9.04
N GLU A 95 -21.57 -5.85 -9.97
CA GLU A 95 -20.69 -6.46 -10.99
C GLU A 95 -19.40 -5.70 -11.27
N SER A 96 -18.28 -6.28 -10.83
CA SER A 96 -16.92 -5.78 -11.09
C SER A 96 -16.80 -5.29 -12.55
N PRO A 97 -16.24 -4.09 -12.79
CA PRO A 97 -16.15 -3.51 -14.13
C PRO A 97 -15.33 -4.44 -15.04
N GLY A 98 -16.02 -5.29 -15.79
CA GLY A 98 -15.42 -6.30 -16.65
C GLY A 98 -16.08 -7.68 -16.71
N LYS A 99 -17.09 -8.02 -15.89
CA LYS A 99 -17.80 -9.32 -16.02
C LYS A 99 -19.29 -9.28 -16.36
N GLY A 100 -19.87 -8.10 -16.40
CA GLY A 100 -21.24 -7.81 -16.79
C GLY A 100 -21.51 -6.39 -16.29
N GLY A 101 -22.32 -5.61 -17.00
CA GLY A 101 -23.01 -4.50 -16.34
C GLY A 101 -22.34 -3.14 -16.12
N ILE A 102 -21.04 -2.88 -16.33
CA ILE A 102 -20.50 -1.50 -16.51
C ILE A 102 -19.29 -1.55 -17.46
N THR A 103 -19.41 -1.05 -18.69
CA THR A 103 -18.29 -0.94 -19.62
C THR A 103 -17.41 0.26 -19.27
N VAL A 104 -16.52 0.10 -18.28
CA VAL A 104 -15.51 1.12 -17.97
C VAL A 104 -14.40 1.05 -19.04
N PRO A 105 -14.11 2.13 -19.78
CA PRO A 105 -13.07 2.10 -20.80
C PRO A 105 -11.71 1.80 -20.16
N ALA A 106 -10.85 1.05 -20.87
CA ALA A 106 -9.52 0.67 -20.39
C ALA A 106 -8.67 1.87 -19.95
N SER A 107 -8.90 3.04 -20.55
CA SER A 107 -8.27 4.31 -20.18
C SER A 107 -8.67 4.80 -18.78
N GLU A 108 -9.91 4.58 -18.34
CA GLU A 108 -10.38 4.96 -17.01
C GLU A 108 -9.84 4.02 -15.92
N LEU A 109 -9.74 2.72 -16.20
CA LEU A 109 -9.06 1.75 -15.33
C LEU A 109 -7.59 2.11 -15.14
N SER A 110 -6.90 2.49 -16.21
CA SER A 110 -5.50 2.94 -16.16
C SER A 110 -5.35 4.23 -15.34
N ARG A 111 -6.26 5.21 -15.52
CA ARG A 111 -6.28 6.44 -14.71
C ARG A 111 -6.51 6.14 -13.22
N GLY A 112 -7.44 5.25 -12.89
CA GLY A 112 -7.71 4.85 -11.51
C GLY A 112 -6.49 4.23 -10.82
N MET A 113 -5.72 3.42 -11.55
CA MET A 113 -4.47 2.84 -11.05
C MET A 113 -3.42 3.91 -10.72
N VAL A 114 -3.22 4.87 -11.64
CA VAL A 114 -2.27 5.97 -11.46
C VAL A 114 -2.70 6.87 -10.29
N ILE A 115 -3.98 7.24 -10.22
CA ILE A 115 -4.54 8.02 -9.11
C ILE A 115 -4.29 7.30 -7.78
N GLY A 116 -4.55 5.99 -7.71
CA GLY A 116 -4.32 5.21 -6.50
C GLY A 116 -2.84 5.17 -6.07
N VAL A 117 -1.89 5.13 -7.00
CA VAL A 117 -0.45 5.22 -6.68
C VAL A 117 -0.11 6.60 -6.12
N LEU A 118 -0.60 7.66 -6.75
CA LEU A 118 -0.37 9.04 -6.28
C LEU A 118 -0.94 9.26 -4.88
N GLU A 119 -2.15 8.80 -4.61
CA GLU A 119 -2.78 8.91 -3.30
C GLU A 119 -1.99 8.22 -2.20
N ARG A 120 -1.47 7.01 -2.47
CA ARG A 120 -0.65 6.29 -1.49
C ARG A 120 0.68 6.99 -1.25
N ALA A 121 1.30 7.53 -2.30
CA ALA A 121 2.52 8.33 -2.16
C ALA A 121 2.28 9.61 -1.35
N ILE A 122 1.20 10.35 -1.62
CA ILE A 122 0.80 11.54 -0.86
C ILE A 122 0.50 11.16 0.60
N THR A 123 -0.28 10.10 0.82
CA THR A 123 -0.63 9.59 2.15
C THR A 123 0.61 9.28 2.97
N LEU A 124 1.55 8.50 2.43
CA LEU A 124 2.80 8.20 3.12
C LEU A 124 3.59 9.47 3.45
N THR A 125 3.69 10.39 2.50
CA THR A 125 4.40 11.66 2.69
C THR A 125 3.79 12.46 3.84
N LEU A 126 2.46 12.59 3.87
CA LEU A 126 1.75 13.31 4.92
C LEU A 126 1.87 12.62 6.28
N VAL A 127 1.84 11.29 6.34
CA VAL A 127 2.05 10.52 7.58
C VAL A 127 3.46 10.76 8.13
N PHE A 128 4.49 10.79 7.28
CA PHE A 128 5.86 11.10 7.70
C PHE A 128 6.01 12.54 8.18
N LEU A 129 5.30 13.49 7.55
CA LEU A 129 5.22 14.88 7.99
C LEU A 129 4.32 15.09 9.23
N GLY A 130 3.62 14.05 9.68
CA GLY A 130 2.65 14.12 10.79
C GLY A 130 1.38 14.93 10.46
N GLN A 131 1.12 15.22 9.19
CA GLN A 131 0.03 16.07 8.72
C GLN A 131 -1.24 15.27 8.43
N PHE A 132 -1.82 14.64 9.46
CA PHE A 132 -3.05 13.85 9.32
C PHE A 132 -4.28 14.69 8.92
N GLY A 133 -4.32 15.98 9.28
CA GLY A 133 -5.38 16.90 8.83
C GLY A 133 -5.35 17.14 7.31
N ALA A 134 -4.16 17.31 6.72
CA ALA A 134 -3.99 17.47 5.28
C ALA A 134 -4.40 16.20 4.52
N LEU A 135 -4.24 15.02 5.13
CA LEU A 135 -4.73 13.77 4.56
C LEU A 135 -6.25 13.81 4.40
N GLY A 136 -6.98 14.26 5.42
CA GLY A 136 -8.42 14.48 5.33
C GLY A 136 -8.83 15.42 4.18
N LEU A 137 -8.06 16.48 3.94
CA LEU A 137 -8.29 17.42 2.84
C LEU A 137 -8.13 16.74 1.46
N VAL A 138 -7.11 15.91 1.28
CA VAL A 138 -6.89 15.15 0.04
C VAL A 138 -8.07 14.20 -0.22
N LEU A 139 -8.58 13.56 0.82
CA LEU A 139 -9.75 12.67 0.71
C LEU A 139 -11.02 13.41 0.36
N ALA A 140 -11.25 14.55 1.02
CA ALA A 140 -12.38 15.42 0.71
C ALA A 140 -12.31 15.93 -0.74
N ALA A 141 -11.13 16.37 -1.19
CA ALA A 141 -10.92 16.80 -2.57
C ALA A 141 -11.23 15.67 -3.57
N LYS A 142 -10.74 14.46 -3.30
CA LYS A 142 -11.05 13.28 -4.14
C LYS A 142 -12.55 13.04 -4.24
N ALA A 143 -13.25 12.98 -3.10
CA ALA A 143 -14.69 12.76 -3.05
C ALA A 143 -15.46 13.84 -3.82
N LEU A 144 -15.05 15.10 -3.70
CA LEU A 144 -15.67 16.23 -4.40
C LEU A 144 -15.55 16.10 -5.92
N THR A 145 -14.39 15.68 -6.44
CA THR A 145 -14.22 15.51 -7.90
C THR A 145 -15.11 14.44 -8.52
N ARG A 146 -15.52 13.44 -7.73
CA ARG A 146 -16.34 12.30 -8.17
C ARG A 146 -17.78 12.38 -7.68
N PHE A 147 -18.20 13.50 -7.07
CA PHE A 147 -19.51 13.64 -6.44
C PHE A 147 -20.68 13.27 -7.37
N ARG A 148 -20.68 13.74 -8.63
CA ARG A 148 -21.73 13.39 -9.62
C ARG A 148 -21.73 11.92 -10.05
N ALA A 149 -20.60 11.24 -9.93
CA ALA A 149 -20.51 9.82 -10.27
C ALA A 149 -20.98 8.92 -9.11
N LEU A 150 -21.14 9.46 -7.89
CA LEU A 150 -21.66 8.74 -6.72
C LEU A 150 -23.19 8.59 -6.72
N ASP A 151 -23.88 9.13 -7.74
CA ASP A 151 -25.32 8.93 -7.92
C ASP A 151 -25.65 7.47 -8.29
N ASP A 152 -24.70 6.75 -8.88
CA ASP A 152 -24.77 5.29 -9.05
C ASP A 152 -24.26 4.60 -7.77
N ARG A 153 -25.16 3.90 -7.08
CA ARG A 153 -24.88 3.24 -5.81
C ARG A 153 -23.77 2.21 -5.89
N ASP A 154 -23.75 1.39 -6.93
CA ASP A 154 -22.77 0.30 -7.05
C ASP A 154 -21.37 0.87 -7.33
N PHE A 155 -21.31 1.90 -8.17
CA PHE A 155 -20.06 2.64 -8.41
C PHE A 155 -19.59 3.39 -7.16
N ALA A 156 -20.50 4.00 -6.41
CA ALA A 156 -20.19 4.71 -5.17
C ALA A 156 -19.59 3.77 -4.11
N GLU A 157 -20.21 2.61 -3.89
CA GLU A 157 -19.73 1.59 -2.97
C GLU A 157 -18.34 1.07 -3.39
N TYR A 158 -18.11 0.83 -4.68
CA TYR A 158 -16.83 0.37 -5.22
C TYR A 158 -15.70 1.38 -4.96
N VAL A 159 -15.95 2.66 -5.30
CA VAL A 159 -14.97 3.73 -5.11
C VAL A 159 -14.69 3.97 -3.63
N LEU A 160 -15.72 3.93 -2.78
CA LEU A 160 -15.60 4.14 -1.35
C LEU A 160 -14.76 3.04 -0.69
N ILE A 161 -15.09 1.77 -0.95
CA ILE A 161 -14.35 0.63 -0.41
C ILE A 161 -12.89 0.65 -0.89
N GLY A 162 -12.67 0.87 -2.19
CA GLY A 162 -11.32 0.92 -2.76
C GLY A 162 -10.48 2.06 -2.18
N THR A 163 -11.09 3.23 -1.97
CA THR A 163 -10.41 4.40 -1.42
C THR A 163 -10.07 4.19 0.06
N LEU A 164 -11.04 3.79 0.88
CA LEU A 164 -10.83 3.53 2.31
C LEU A 164 -9.79 2.44 2.55
N ALA A 165 -9.86 1.33 1.81
CA ALA A 165 -8.88 0.25 1.90
C ALA A 165 -7.47 0.73 1.52
N SER A 166 -7.34 1.54 0.46
CA SER A 166 -6.06 2.09 0.01
C SER A 166 -5.42 3.00 1.05
N ILE A 167 -6.21 3.90 1.64
CA ILE A 167 -5.75 4.85 2.65
C ILE A 167 -5.37 4.12 3.93
N LEU A 168 -6.23 3.21 4.40
CA LEU A 168 -5.98 2.42 5.59
C LEU A 168 -4.66 1.64 5.43
N PHE A 169 -4.47 1.01 4.28
CA PHE A 169 -3.22 0.31 3.99
C PHE A 169 -2.00 1.24 4.01
N ALA A 170 -2.04 2.37 3.30
CA ALA A 170 -0.92 3.31 3.26
C ALA A 170 -0.65 3.94 4.64
N LEU A 171 -1.70 4.19 5.43
CA LEU A 171 -1.60 4.69 6.80
C LEU A 171 -0.90 3.67 7.71
N LEU A 172 -1.33 2.41 7.67
CA LEU A 172 -0.71 1.32 8.45
C LEU A 172 0.76 1.14 8.08
N VAL A 173 1.09 1.17 6.78
CA VAL A 173 2.49 1.12 6.30
C VAL A 173 3.28 2.32 6.82
N GLY A 174 2.76 3.54 6.72
CA GLY A 174 3.44 4.75 7.20
C GLY A 174 3.68 4.75 8.71
N ILE A 175 2.68 4.34 9.50
CA ILE A 175 2.79 4.21 10.96
C ILE A 175 3.82 3.12 11.33
N ALA A 176 3.76 1.96 10.66
CA ALA A 176 4.71 0.88 10.90
C ALA A 176 6.16 1.33 10.61
N LEU A 177 6.39 2.02 9.49
CA LEU A 177 7.72 2.54 9.16
C LEU A 177 8.21 3.58 10.17
N ARG A 178 7.32 4.46 10.63
CA ARG A 178 7.64 5.41 11.69
C ARG A 178 8.02 4.68 12.99
N PHE A 179 7.28 3.64 13.36
CA PHE A 179 7.60 2.83 14.53
C PHE A 179 8.96 2.12 14.40
N VAL A 180 9.22 1.48 13.26
CA VAL A 180 10.51 0.83 12.98
C VAL A 180 11.63 1.87 13.02
N MET A 181 11.42 3.09 12.51
CA MET A 181 12.40 4.17 12.54
C MET A 181 12.78 4.61 13.97
N PHE A 182 11.84 4.54 14.92
CA PHE A 182 12.11 4.79 16.34
C PHE A 182 12.76 3.61 17.06
N TRP A 183 12.91 2.44 16.41
CA TRP A 183 13.41 1.21 17.05
C TRP A 183 14.93 1.21 17.31
N GLY A 184 15.65 2.28 16.98
CA GLY A 184 17.05 2.40 17.38
C GLY A 184 17.65 3.72 16.95
#